data_AF-A0A7R9BTU7-F1
#
_entry.id   AF-A0A7R9BTU7-F1
#
_cell.length_a   1.000
_cell.length_b   1.000
_cell.length_c   1.000
_cell.angle_alpha   90.00
_cell.angle_beta   90.00
_cell.angle_gamma   90.00
#
_symmetry.space_group_name_H-M   'P 1'
#
loop_
_entity.id
_entity.type
_entity.pdbx_description
1 polymer ?
#
loop_
_entity_poly.entity_id
_entity_poly.type
_entity_poly.pdbx_seq_one_letter_code
_entity_poly.pdbx_strand_id
1 'polypeptide(L)'
;MPSGRMPPAIQRYVGQSVEEEYGIRDVWAENLEDEMHNLRSIVQKYKFVAMDTEFPGVVARPIGHFRANTDYQYQLLRCNVDILRIIQVGLSFYNEHGELAPGVSTFQFNFKFSMTDDMFAQDSIDLLTNSGIQFKKH
;
A
#
# COMPACT_ATOMS: atom_id res chain seq x y z
N MET A 1 1.43 38.07 7.71
CA MET A 1 0.40 37.05 7.42
C MET A 1 0.13 37.06 5.93
N PRO A 2 0.74 36.20 5.09
CA PRO A 2 0.33 36.08 3.70
C PRO A 2 -0.89 35.16 3.62
N SER A 3 -1.92 35.64 2.94
CA SER A 3 -3.14 34.93 2.60
C SER A 3 -2.84 33.71 1.73
N GLY A 4 -3.20 32.52 2.22
CA GLY A 4 -3.17 31.29 1.44
C GLY A 4 -4.17 31.39 0.29
N ARG A 5 -3.67 31.37 -0.96
CA ARG A 5 -4.52 31.15 -2.13
C ARG A 5 -5.12 29.76 -2.04
N MET A 6 -6.45 29.68 -2.09
CA MET A 6 -7.12 28.40 -2.36
C MET A 6 -6.68 27.90 -3.75
N PRO A 7 -6.43 26.59 -3.92
CA PRO A 7 -6.24 25.99 -5.23
C PRO A 7 -7.48 26.24 -6.12
N PRO A 8 -7.31 26.41 -7.44
CA PRO A 8 -8.44 26.54 -8.35
C PRO A 8 -9.30 25.27 -8.33
N ALA A 9 -10.61 25.44 -8.46
CA ALA A 9 -11.56 24.34 -8.59
C ALA A 9 -11.20 23.49 -9.82
N ILE A 10 -10.92 22.20 -9.60
CA ILE A 10 -10.51 21.27 -10.65
C ILE A 10 -11.74 20.80 -11.42
N GLN A 11 -11.71 21.01 -12.74
CA GLN A 11 -12.77 20.64 -13.65
C GLN A 11 -12.73 19.13 -13.91
N ARG A 12 -13.62 18.37 -13.28
CA ARG A 12 -13.74 16.92 -13.44
C ARG A 12 -14.02 16.57 -14.90
N TYR A 13 -13.12 15.80 -15.53
CA TYR A 13 -13.40 15.16 -16.82
C TYR A 13 -14.31 13.95 -16.61
N VAL A 14 -15.34 13.84 -17.43
CA VAL A 14 -16.36 12.78 -17.33
C VAL A 14 -15.72 11.43 -17.64
N GLY A 15 -15.53 10.58 -16.63
CA GLY A 15 -15.11 9.18 -16.79
C GLY A 15 -13.90 8.72 -15.94
N GLN A 16 -13.18 9.63 -15.26
CA GLN A 16 -12.07 9.25 -14.37
C GLN A 16 -12.57 8.96 -12.95
N SER A 17 -12.01 7.94 -12.29
CA SER A 17 -12.23 7.75 -10.85
C SER A 17 -11.49 8.84 -10.06
N VAL A 18 -11.95 9.11 -8.85
CA VAL A 18 -11.34 10.12 -7.97
C VAL A 18 -9.89 9.73 -7.61
N GLU A 19 -9.53 8.45 -7.56
CA GLU A 19 -8.14 8.02 -7.32
C GLU A 19 -7.21 8.33 -8.51
N GLU A 20 -7.71 8.20 -9.74
CA GLU A 20 -6.96 8.59 -10.94
C GLU A 20 -6.70 10.11 -10.98
N GLU A 21 -7.58 10.92 -10.37
CA GLU A 21 -7.40 12.36 -10.18
C GLU A 21 -6.21 12.68 -9.25
N TYR A 22 -5.89 11.78 -8.32
CA TYR A 22 -4.73 11.87 -7.41
C TYR A 22 -3.51 11.07 -7.86
N GLY A 23 -3.56 10.42 -9.03
CA GLY A 23 -2.45 9.63 -9.57
C GLY A 23 -2.22 8.29 -8.87
N ILE A 24 -3.23 7.78 -8.15
CA ILE A 24 -3.23 6.46 -7.50
C ILE A 24 -3.99 5.46 -8.37
N ARG A 25 -3.37 4.32 -8.67
CA ARG A 25 -3.94 3.23 -9.44
C ARG A 25 -4.13 2.00 -8.55
N ASP A 26 -5.38 1.61 -8.40
CA ASP A 26 -5.76 0.35 -7.78
C ASP A 26 -5.42 -0.82 -8.72
N VAL A 27 -4.62 -1.77 -8.22
CA VAL A 27 -4.22 -2.98 -8.95
C VAL A 27 -4.83 -4.19 -8.26
N TRP A 28 -5.60 -4.95 -9.04
CA TRP A 28 -6.31 -6.17 -8.68
C TRP A 28 -5.86 -7.29 -9.63
N ALA A 29 -6.39 -8.50 -9.45
CA ALA A 29 -5.99 -9.65 -10.27
C ALA A 29 -6.28 -9.44 -11.78
N GLU A 30 -7.37 -8.74 -12.10
CA GLU A 30 -7.85 -8.51 -13.46
C GLU A 30 -7.00 -7.51 -14.28
N ASN A 31 -6.32 -6.56 -13.63
CA ASN A 31 -5.48 -5.55 -14.30
C ASN A 31 -4.00 -5.63 -13.93
N LEU A 32 -3.58 -6.65 -13.18
CA LEU A 32 -2.20 -6.81 -12.73
C LEU A 32 -1.19 -6.76 -13.88
N GLU A 33 -1.45 -7.51 -14.96
CA GLU A 33 -0.51 -7.58 -16.09
C GLU A 33 -0.38 -6.25 -16.83
N ASP A 34 -1.48 -5.54 -17.02
CA ASP A 34 -1.51 -4.24 -17.69
C ASP A 34 -0.77 -3.19 -16.86
N GLU A 35 -1.00 -3.15 -15.55
CA GLU A 35 -0.33 -2.17 -14.68
C GLU A 35 1.15 -2.51 -14.46
N MET A 36 1.50 -3.80 -14.39
CA MET A 36 2.91 -4.21 -14.40
C MET A 36 3.61 -3.81 -15.72
N HIS A 37 2.89 -3.81 -16.85
CA HIS A 37 3.42 -3.29 -18.11
C HIS A 37 3.69 -1.78 -18.04
N ASN A 38 2.75 -1.00 -17.50
CA ASN A 38 2.90 0.44 -17.32
C ASN A 38 4.08 0.77 -16.37
N LEU A 39 4.16 0.07 -15.24
CA LEU A 39 5.20 0.23 -14.23
C LEU A 39 6.60 -0.01 -14.79
N ARG A 40 6.78 -1.04 -15.66
CA ARG A 40 8.06 -1.30 -16.34
C ARG A 40 8.56 -0.11 -17.16
N SER A 41 7.65 0.70 -17.71
CA SER A 41 8.01 1.92 -18.46
C SER A 41 8.35 3.09 -17.51
N ILE A 42 7.59 3.23 -16.42
CA ILE A 42 7.79 4.30 -15.42
C ILE A 42 9.16 4.17 -14.75
N VAL A 43 9.51 2.96 -14.30
CA VAL A 43 10.75 2.72 -13.53
C VAL A 43 12.02 3.02 -14.32
N GLN A 44 11.96 3.12 -15.65
CA GLN A 44 13.11 3.54 -16.46
C GLN A 44 13.52 5.00 -16.20
N LYS A 45 12.57 5.88 -15.87
CA LYS A 45 12.78 7.32 -15.63
C LYS A 45 12.58 7.72 -14.17
N TYR A 46 11.64 7.06 -13.48
CA TYR A 46 11.29 7.33 -12.08
C TYR A 46 11.77 6.15 -11.23
N LYS A 47 13.06 6.18 -10.84
CA LYS A 47 13.79 5.05 -10.24
C LYS A 47 13.72 4.99 -8.72
N PHE A 48 13.26 6.05 -8.06
CA PHE A 48 13.15 6.11 -6.61
C PHE A 48 11.76 5.65 -6.21
N VAL A 49 11.69 4.61 -5.38
CA VAL A 49 10.41 3.96 -5.01
C VAL A 49 10.18 4.17 -3.52
N ALA A 50 9.10 4.86 -3.17
CA ALA A 50 8.53 4.81 -1.84
C ALA A 50 7.58 3.61 -1.76
N MET A 51 7.62 2.88 -0.65
CA MET A 51 6.83 1.67 -0.46
C MET A 51 6.22 1.66 0.93
N ASP A 52 4.97 1.22 1.00
CA ASP A 52 4.26 0.96 2.24
C ASP A 52 3.40 -0.31 2.09
N THR A 53 3.07 -0.96 3.22
CA THR A 53 2.31 -2.21 3.22
C THR A 53 1.24 -2.22 4.29
N GLU A 54 0.07 -2.73 3.96
CA GLU A 54 -0.97 -3.03 4.94
C GLU A 54 -1.03 -4.54 5.19
N PHE A 55 -1.02 -4.92 6.46
CA PHE A 55 -1.02 -6.31 6.90
C PHE A 55 -1.85 -6.46 8.19
N PRO A 56 -2.33 -7.67 8.52
CA PRO A 56 -3.33 -7.88 9.56
C PRO A 56 -2.75 -7.88 10.99
N GLY A 57 -1.77 -7.02 11.26
CA GLY A 57 -1.23 -6.77 12.58
C GLY A 57 -0.25 -7.82 13.09
N VAL A 58 -0.24 -8.00 14.41
CA VAL A 58 0.65 -8.90 15.14
C VAL A 58 -0.20 -9.84 15.99
N VAL A 59 -0.14 -11.14 15.70
CA VAL A 59 -0.95 -12.17 16.36
C VAL A 59 -0.13 -13.09 17.26
N ALA A 60 1.20 -13.12 17.07
CA ALA A 60 2.10 -14.00 17.80
C ALA A 60 3.26 -13.22 18.44
N ARG A 61 3.74 -13.73 19.58
CA ARG A 61 4.99 -13.28 20.21
C ARG A 61 5.95 -14.46 20.30
N PRO A 62 7.22 -14.30 19.92
CA PRO A 62 8.18 -15.40 19.97
C PRO A 62 8.52 -15.71 21.44
N ILE A 63 8.55 -17.01 21.77
CA ILE A 63 8.90 -17.51 23.12
C ILE A 63 10.34 -17.99 23.08
N GLY A 64 11.16 -17.56 24.03
CA GLY A 64 12.55 -18.02 24.15
C GLY A 64 13.46 -17.02 24.84
N HIS A 65 14.76 -17.35 24.86
CA HIS A 65 15.80 -16.44 25.34
C HIS A 65 16.40 -15.67 24.16
N PHE A 66 16.37 -14.33 24.25
CA PHE A 66 16.93 -13.42 23.25
C PHE A 66 18.16 -12.73 23.84
N ARG A 67 19.25 -12.68 23.05
CA ARG A 67 20.53 -12.12 23.51
C ARG A 67 20.51 -10.59 23.50
N ALA A 68 19.79 -10.02 22.53
CA ALA A 68 19.59 -8.58 22.38
C ALA A 68 18.13 -8.26 22.06
N ASN A 69 17.72 -7.01 22.32
CA ASN A 69 16.39 -6.52 21.95
C ASN A 69 16.19 -6.58 20.42
N THR A 70 17.22 -6.28 19.64
CA THR A 70 17.18 -6.39 18.16
C THR A 70 16.84 -7.79 17.69
N ASP A 71 17.36 -8.83 18.36
CA ASP A 71 17.05 -10.21 18.04
C ASP A 71 15.57 -10.53 18.32
N TYR A 72 15.05 -10.04 19.44
CA TYR A 72 13.63 -10.17 19.77
C TYR A 72 12.75 -9.47 18.73
N GLN A 73 13.07 -8.23 18.35
CA GLN A 73 12.31 -7.48 17.33
C GLN A 73 12.32 -8.19 15.98
N TYR A 74 13.47 -8.71 15.56
CA TYR A 74 13.56 -9.49 14.31
C TYR A 74 12.72 -10.77 14.38
N GLN A 75 12.79 -11.52 15.49
CA GLN A 75 12.00 -12.75 15.65
C GLN A 75 10.51 -12.46 15.75
N LEU A 76 10.12 -11.34 16.35
CA LEU A 76 8.74 -10.86 16.40
C LEU A 76 8.23 -10.54 14.99
N LEU A 77 9.02 -9.82 14.20
CA LEU A 77 8.68 -9.53 12.80
C LEU A 77 8.58 -10.82 12.00
N ARG A 78 9.62 -11.66 12.04
CA ARG A 78 9.70 -12.92 11.29
C ARG A 78 8.50 -13.82 11.56
N CYS A 79 8.17 -14.10 12.83
CA CYS A 79 7.12 -15.06 13.13
C CYS A 79 5.74 -14.58 12.67
N ASN A 80 5.48 -13.27 12.65
CA ASN A 80 4.21 -12.72 12.14
C ASN A 80 4.21 -12.65 10.61
N VAL A 81 5.32 -12.26 9.97
CA VAL A 81 5.44 -12.26 8.51
C VAL A 81 5.30 -13.67 7.93
N ASP A 82 5.82 -14.69 8.61
CA ASP A 82 5.74 -16.09 8.15
C ASP A 82 4.30 -16.65 8.16
N ILE A 83 3.41 -16.14 9.02
CA ILE A 83 2.06 -16.72 9.24
C ILE A 83 0.91 -15.83 8.76
N LEU A 84 1.15 -14.55 8.50
CA LEU A 84 0.13 -13.60 8.08
C LEU A 84 0.17 -13.37 6.57
N ARG A 85 -1.00 -13.16 5.99
CA ARG A 85 -1.11 -12.73 4.58
C ARG A 85 -1.08 -11.21 4.48
N ILE A 86 -0.32 -10.70 3.52
CA ILE A 86 -0.32 -9.28 3.17
C ILE A 86 -1.66 -8.88 2.55
N ILE A 87 -2.11 -7.65 2.80
CA ILE A 87 -3.39 -7.13 2.30
C ILE A 87 -3.16 -6.15 1.15
N GLN A 88 -2.27 -5.17 1.35
CA GLN A 88 -1.90 -4.20 0.31
C GLN A 88 -0.40 -3.93 0.26
N VAL A 89 0.09 -3.54 -0.93
CA VAL A 89 1.39 -2.91 -1.13
C VAL A 89 1.17 -1.64 -1.95
N GLY A 90 1.56 -0.49 -1.41
CA GLY A 90 1.61 0.78 -2.12
C GLY A 90 3.02 1.05 -2.65
N LEU A 91 3.15 1.40 -3.93
CA LEU A 91 4.41 1.80 -4.56
C LEU A 91 4.27 3.16 -5.24
N SER A 92 5.05 4.15 -4.84
CA SER A 92 5.09 5.49 -5.47
C SER A 92 6.44 5.76 -6.11
N PHE A 93 6.45 6.23 -7.35
CA PHE A 93 7.66 6.37 -8.17
C PHE A 93 8.07 7.84 -8.38
N TYR A 94 9.34 8.12 -8.12
CA TYR A 94 9.95 9.45 -8.20
C TYR A 94 11.22 9.46 -9.07
N ASN A 95 11.53 10.60 -9.66
CA ASN A 95 12.82 10.85 -10.33
C ASN A 95 13.88 11.36 -9.32
N GLU A 96 15.10 11.63 -9.79
CA GLU A 96 16.20 12.15 -8.96
C GLU A 96 15.94 13.52 -8.32
N HIS A 97 14.94 14.26 -8.79
CA HIS A 97 14.54 15.56 -8.25
C HIS A 97 13.40 15.44 -7.22
N GLY A 98 12.93 14.22 -6.94
CA GLY A 98 11.79 13.98 -6.04
C GLY A 98 10.44 14.28 -6.69
N GLU A 99 10.36 14.34 -8.02
CA GLU A 99 9.11 14.57 -8.74
C GLU A 99 8.43 13.26 -9.11
N LEU A 100 7.11 13.21 -8.99
CA LEU A 100 6.28 12.05 -9.34
C LEU A 100 6.16 11.85 -10.85
N ALA A 101 5.90 10.61 -11.26
CA ALA A 101 5.52 10.32 -12.64
C ALA A 101 4.22 11.06 -13.04
N PRO A 102 4.13 11.63 -14.25
CA PRO A 102 2.90 12.30 -14.69
C PRO A 102 1.76 11.29 -14.85
N GLY A 103 0.57 11.65 -14.39
CA GLY A 103 -0.60 10.75 -14.40
C GLY A 103 -0.55 9.77 -13.23
N VAL A 104 -0.50 8.47 -13.52
CA VAL A 104 -0.37 7.43 -12.49
C VAL A 104 1.06 7.39 -12.00
N SER A 105 1.24 7.66 -10.70
CA SER A 105 2.55 7.65 -10.03
C SER A 105 2.60 6.71 -8.84
N THR A 106 1.43 6.32 -8.32
CA THR A 106 1.29 5.41 -7.18
C THR A 106 0.45 4.21 -7.58
N PHE A 107 0.93 3.01 -7.28
CA PHE A 107 0.24 1.75 -7.54
C PHE A 107 -0.10 1.10 -6.20
N GLN A 108 -1.37 0.85 -5.96
CA GLN A 108 -1.88 0.17 -4.78
C GLN A 108 -2.27 -1.26 -5.17
N PHE A 109 -1.40 -2.21 -4.89
CA PHE A 109 -1.63 -3.63 -5.14
C PHE A 109 -2.51 -4.20 -4.04
N ASN A 110 -3.65 -4.75 -4.42
CA ASN A 110 -4.61 -5.36 -3.53
C ASN A 110 -4.49 -6.89 -3.62
N PHE A 111 -4.04 -7.51 -2.54
CA PHE A 111 -3.83 -8.96 -2.48
C PHE A 111 -5.06 -9.69 -1.98
N LYS A 112 -5.18 -10.95 -2.40
CA LYS A 112 -6.25 -11.81 -1.93
C LYS A 112 -6.17 -12.01 -0.42
N PHE A 113 -7.28 -11.80 0.29
CA PHE A 113 -7.36 -11.95 1.74
C PHE A 113 -8.73 -12.46 2.19
N SER A 114 -8.76 -13.56 2.95
CA SER A 114 -9.99 -14.18 3.45
C SER A 114 -10.16 -13.94 4.95
N MET A 115 -11.21 -13.19 5.31
CA MET A 115 -11.63 -13.02 6.71
C MET A 115 -12.06 -14.33 7.40
N THR A 116 -12.25 -15.42 6.65
CA THR A 116 -12.64 -16.73 7.21
C THR A 116 -11.44 -17.65 7.38
N ASP A 117 -10.49 -17.60 6.45
CA ASP A 117 -9.39 -18.57 6.37
C ASP A 117 -8.05 -18.03 6.88
N ASP A 118 -7.83 -16.72 6.77
CA ASP A 118 -6.55 -16.10 7.11
C ASP A 118 -6.52 -15.60 8.56
N MET A 119 -5.35 -15.67 9.19
CA MET A 119 -5.13 -15.17 10.54
C MET A 119 -5.04 -13.64 10.57
N PHE A 120 -5.58 -13.01 11.62
CA PHE A 120 -5.52 -11.56 11.80
C PHE A 120 -5.66 -11.14 13.26
N ALA A 121 -5.18 -9.94 13.58
CA ALA A 121 -5.50 -9.23 14.81
C ALA A 121 -6.77 -8.39 14.60
N GLN A 122 -7.76 -8.53 15.49
CA GLN A 122 -9.05 -7.84 15.35
C GLN A 122 -8.89 -6.31 15.30
N ASP A 123 -8.08 -5.73 16.19
CA ASP A 123 -7.82 -4.29 16.22
C ASP A 123 -7.25 -3.76 14.89
N SER A 124 -6.43 -4.58 14.19
CA SER A 124 -5.87 -4.22 12.89
C SER A 124 -6.93 -4.27 11.79
N ILE A 125 -7.81 -5.26 11.79
CA ILE A 125 -8.94 -5.34 10.85
C ILE A 125 -9.88 -4.15 11.03
N ASP A 126 -10.18 -3.80 12.28
CA ASP A 126 -11.07 -2.68 12.60
C ASP A 126 -10.44 -1.36 12.12
N LEU A 127 -9.14 -1.17 12.36
CA LEU A 127 -8.39 -0.01 11.86
C LEU A 127 -8.45 0.05 10.32
N LEU A 128 -8.12 -1.04 9.63
CA LEU A 128 -8.09 -1.07 8.16
C LEU A 128 -9.48 -0.86 7.55
N THR A 129 -10.52 -1.42 8.16
CA THR A 129 -11.92 -1.20 7.75
C THR A 129 -12.29 0.28 7.89
N ASN A 130 -11.91 0.92 9.01
CA ASN A 130 -12.15 2.34 9.24
C ASN A 130 -11.34 3.24 8.30
N SER A 131 -10.18 2.77 7.83
CA SER A 131 -9.35 3.43 6.81
C SER A 131 -9.85 3.22 5.37
N GLY A 132 -10.89 2.41 5.16
CA GLY A 132 -11.55 2.24 3.87
C GLY A 132 -11.21 0.95 3.12
N ILE A 133 -10.48 0.00 3.72
CA ILE A 133 -10.24 -1.31 3.10
C ILE A 133 -11.55 -2.09 3.01
N GLN A 134 -11.87 -2.57 1.81
CA GLN A 134 -13.07 -3.36 1.52
C GLN A 134 -12.71 -4.85 1.41
N PHE A 135 -12.64 -5.55 2.54
CA PHE A 135 -12.24 -6.96 2.60
C PHE A 135 -13.06 -7.93 1.72
N LYS A 136 -14.28 -7.56 1.30
CA LYS A 136 -15.08 -8.37 0.36
C LYS A 136 -14.56 -8.34 -1.08
N LYS A 137 -13.73 -7.35 -1.42
CA LYS A 137 -13.13 -7.19 -2.75
C LYS A 137 -11.76 -7.89 -2.83
N HIS A 138 -11.11 -8.08 -1.68
CA HIS A 138 -9.91 -8.92 -1.51
C HIS A 138 -10.28 -10.41 -1.52
#